data_AF-A0AAV4VAQ9-F1
#
_entry.id   AF-A0AAV4VAQ9-F1
#
_cell.length_a   1.000
_cell.length_b   1.000
_cell.length_c   1.000
_cell.angle_alpha   90.00
_cell.angle_beta   90.00
_cell.angle_gamma   90.00
#
_symmetry.space_group_name_H-M   'P 1'
#
loop_
_entity.id
_entity.type
_entity.pdbx_description
1 polymer ?
#
loop_
_entity_poly.entity_id
_entity_poly.type
_entity_poly.pdbx_seq_one_letter_code
_entity_poly.pdbx_strand_id
1 'polypeptide(L)'
;MEMLNRIKSTVSNFSTVLPGNPVTREYEIVEHVASAGPALLWKVYKGIKKSTKEEGAVFVLEKKLLDKYSKHERENILTIFKNGIAKLTRLRHPSILTVQQSLEESRESLAFATEPVFASLANILGCTENMPIPPPKALKKL
;
A
#
# COMPACT_ATOMS: atom_id res chain seq x y z
N MET A 1 6.34 10.94 -26.67
CA MET A 1 4.99 10.79 -26.09
C MET A 1 4.96 10.02 -24.74
N GLU A 2 6.06 9.45 -24.24
CA GLU A 2 6.07 8.73 -22.95
C GLU A 2 6.10 9.63 -21.71
N MET A 3 6.67 10.83 -21.82
CA MET A 3 6.83 11.76 -20.69
C MET A 3 5.49 12.35 -20.19
N LEU A 4 4.52 12.52 -21.09
CA LEU A 4 3.16 12.99 -20.76
C LEU A 4 2.33 11.93 -20.01
N ASN A 5 2.61 10.64 -20.23
CA ASN A 5 1.95 9.56 -19.49
C ASN A 5 2.48 9.43 -18.05
N ARG A 6 3.76 9.77 -17.82
CA ARG A 6 4.31 9.88 -16.46
C ARG A 6 3.71 11.06 -15.69
N ILE A 7 3.52 12.22 -16.33
CA ILE A 7 3.00 13.42 -15.66
C ILE A 7 1.50 13.28 -15.31
N LYS A 8 0.71 12.54 -16.09
CA LYS A 8 -0.67 12.20 -15.73
C LYS A 8 -0.80 11.36 -14.45
N SER A 9 0.27 10.67 -14.03
CA SER A 9 0.30 9.90 -12.77
C SER A 9 0.55 10.78 -11.53
N THR A 10 0.97 12.03 -11.72
CA THR A 10 1.47 12.91 -10.64
C THR A 10 0.38 13.83 -10.05
N VAL A 11 -0.78 13.97 -10.69
CA VAL A 11 -1.91 14.78 -10.18
C VAL A 11 -3.23 14.00 -10.17
N SER A 12 -3.19 12.68 -10.37
CA SER A 12 -4.40 11.85 -10.31
C SER A 12 -4.80 11.56 -8.85
N ASN A 13 -5.61 12.48 -8.33
CA ASN A 13 -6.93 12.14 -7.78
C ASN A 13 -6.95 11.03 -6.74
N PHE A 14 -6.91 11.43 -5.47
CA PHE A 14 -7.27 10.56 -4.34
C PHE A 14 -8.70 9.98 -4.45
N SER A 15 -9.58 10.53 -5.30
CA SER A 15 -10.87 9.92 -5.64
C SER A 15 -10.76 8.58 -6.38
N THR A 16 -9.56 8.17 -6.82
CA THR A 16 -9.31 6.95 -7.60
C THR A 16 -8.52 5.86 -6.86
N VAL A 17 -8.08 6.08 -5.61
CA VAL A 17 -7.37 5.06 -4.81
C VAL A 17 -8.37 4.06 -4.16
N LEU A 18 -9.39 3.69 -4.94
CA LEU A 18 -10.41 2.67 -4.68
C LEU A 18 -11.52 3.13 -3.74
N PRO A 19 -12.50 3.92 -4.23
CA PRO A 19 -13.79 4.04 -3.57
C PRO A 19 -14.48 2.67 -3.56
N GLY A 20 -14.18 1.85 -2.56
CA GLY A 20 -14.71 0.49 -2.53
C GLY A 20 -14.09 -0.46 -1.51
N ASN A 21 -12.83 -0.25 -1.09
CA ASN A 21 -12.27 -1.08 -0.03
C ASN A 21 -12.72 -0.56 1.35
N PRO A 22 -13.25 -1.41 2.26
CA PRO A 22 -13.63 -0.99 3.60
C PRO A 22 -12.51 -0.27 4.37
N VAL A 23 -11.26 -0.75 4.29
CA VAL A 23 -10.11 -0.14 4.99
C VAL A 23 -9.90 1.30 4.52
N THR A 24 -9.94 1.57 3.23
CA THR A 24 -9.73 2.93 2.71
C THR A 24 -10.88 3.89 3.05
N ARG A 25 -12.05 3.38 3.42
CA ARG A 25 -13.19 4.19 3.89
C ARG A 25 -13.07 4.56 5.36
N GLU A 26 -12.47 3.69 6.17
CA GLU A 26 -12.30 3.89 7.62
C GLU A 26 -11.13 4.82 7.97
N TYR A 27 -10.18 5.00 7.04
CA TYR A 27 -9.05 5.91 7.22
C TYR A 27 -9.20 7.17 6.37
N GLU A 28 -8.78 8.29 6.94
CA GLU A 28 -8.45 9.49 6.20
C GLU A 28 -7.00 9.37 5.74
N ILE A 29 -6.80 9.20 4.43
CA ILE A 29 -5.46 9.06 3.88
C ILE A 29 -4.83 10.43 3.66
N VAL A 30 -3.61 10.57 4.15
CA VAL A 30 -2.88 11.83 4.16
C VAL A 30 -1.90 11.89 2.99
N GLU A 31 -1.04 10.89 2.86
CA GLU A 31 0.03 10.88 1.85
C GLU A 31 0.45 9.46 1.46
N HIS A 32 0.94 9.30 0.22
CA HIS A 32 1.62 8.08 -0.22
C HIS A 32 3.07 8.18 0.25
N VAL A 33 3.53 7.27 1.11
CA VAL A 33 4.85 7.38 1.77
C VAL A 33 5.85 6.35 1.30
N ALA A 34 5.39 5.16 0.89
CA ALA A 34 6.27 4.05 0.58
C ALA A 34 5.64 3.04 -0.37
N SER A 35 6.47 2.14 -0.88
CA SER A 35 6.06 0.89 -1.49
C SER A 35 6.76 -0.27 -0.77
N ALA A 36 6.11 -1.42 -0.69
CA ALA A 36 6.56 -2.52 0.16
C ALA A 36 6.17 -3.91 -0.35
N GLY A 37 6.71 -4.92 0.33
CA GLY A 37 6.46 -6.33 0.07
C GLY A 37 7.05 -6.83 -1.25
N PRO A 38 6.71 -8.08 -1.62
CA PRO A 38 7.15 -8.69 -2.87
C PRO A 38 6.90 -7.81 -4.10
N ALA A 39 7.95 -7.60 -4.91
CA ALA A 39 7.94 -6.75 -6.09
C ALA A 39 7.43 -5.31 -5.86
N LEU A 40 7.51 -4.81 -4.62
CA LEU A 40 7.06 -3.47 -4.21
C LEU A 40 5.63 -3.16 -4.66
N LEU A 41 4.76 -4.18 -4.69
CA LEU A 41 3.40 -4.06 -5.18
C LEU A 41 2.45 -3.40 -4.17
N TRP A 42 2.78 -3.43 -2.89
CA TRP A 42 2.01 -2.73 -1.87
C TRP A 42 2.37 -1.25 -1.91
N LYS A 43 1.38 -0.40 -2.14
CA LYS A 43 1.49 1.04 -1.89
C LYS A 43 1.15 1.30 -0.44
N VAL A 44 1.97 2.08 0.23
CA VAL A 44 1.87 2.35 1.67
C VAL A 44 1.52 3.82 1.86
N TYR A 45 0.38 4.06 2.48
CA TYR A 45 -0.14 5.39 2.70
C TYR A 45 -0.12 5.72 4.19
N LYS A 46 0.27 6.95 4.54
CA LYS A 46 -0.02 7.48 5.86
C LYS A 46 -1.52 7.73 5.95
N GLY A 47 -2.16 7.23 7.01
CA GLY A 47 -3.59 7.42 7.24
C GLY A 47 -3.89 7.72 8.71
N ILE A 48 -5.06 8.31 8.94
CA ILE A 48 -5.60 8.57 10.27
C ILE A 48 -6.94 7.85 10.38
N LYS A 49 -7.10 6.96 11.37
CA LYS A 49 -8.35 6.23 11.56
C LYS A 49 -9.46 7.21 11.95
N LYS A 50 -10.56 7.24 11.19
CA LYS A 50 -11.61 8.27 11.37
C LYS A 50 -12.27 8.23 12.74
N SER A 51 -12.45 7.02 13.30
CA SER A 51 -13.13 6.79 14.57
C SER A 51 -12.27 7.12 15.79
N THR A 52 -11.01 6.70 15.81
CA THR A 52 -10.11 6.88 16.98
C THR A 52 -9.18 8.07 16.85
N LYS A 53 -9.04 8.64 15.64
CA LYS A 53 -8.05 9.69 15.30
C LYS A 53 -6.60 9.26 15.47
N GLU A 54 -6.34 7.95 15.56
CA GLU A 54 -4.99 7.40 15.65
C GLU A 54 -4.33 7.38 14.27
N GLU A 55 -3.02 7.66 14.25
CA GLU A 55 -2.21 7.49 13.04
C GLU A 55 -1.97 6.00 12.76
N GLY A 56 -1.94 5.64 11.48
CA GLY A 56 -1.61 4.31 11.00
C GLY A 56 -1.07 4.35 9.58
N ALA A 57 -0.64 3.20 9.08
CA ALA A 57 -0.29 3.02 7.68
C ALA A 57 -1.29 2.11 6.99
N VAL A 58 -1.80 2.55 5.83
CA VAL A 58 -2.73 1.78 5.01
C VAL A 58 -1.97 1.21 3.82
N PHE A 59 -1.91 -0.11 3.75
CA PHE A 59 -1.30 -0.85 2.66
C PHE A 59 -2.37 -1.17 1.63
N VAL A 60 -2.10 -0.87 0.36
CA VAL A 60 -3.03 -1.07 -0.75
C VAL A 60 -2.31 -1.78 -1.90
N LEU A 61 -2.87 -2.91 -2.33
CA LEU A 61 -2.50 -3.60 -3.55
C LEU A 61 -3.61 -3.42 -4.58
N GLU A 62 -3.31 -2.74 -5.68
CA GLU A 62 -4.22 -2.63 -6.82
C GLU A 62 -4.12 -3.88 -7.70
N LYS A 63 -5.20 -4.64 -7.85
CA LYS A 63 -5.19 -5.89 -8.61
C LYS A 63 -4.87 -5.69 -10.09
N LYS A 64 -5.09 -4.49 -10.63
CA LYS A 64 -4.73 -4.13 -12.01
C LYS A 64 -3.22 -4.23 -12.29
N LEU A 65 -2.38 -4.07 -11.26
CA LEU A 65 -0.93 -4.27 -11.38
C LEU A 65 -0.57 -5.73 -11.71
N LEU A 66 -1.51 -6.64 -11.48
CA LEU A 66 -1.37 -8.06 -11.79
C LEU A 66 -1.94 -8.46 -13.16
N ASP A 67 -2.48 -7.52 -13.94
CA ASP A 67 -3.07 -7.81 -15.26
C ASP A 67 -2.01 -8.27 -16.29
N LYS A 68 -0.72 -8.07 -15.99
CA LYS A 68 0.42 -8.58 -16.77
C LYS A 68 0.67 -10.08 -16.60
N TYR A 69 0.05 -10.72 -15.61
CA TYR A 69 0.20 -12.15 -15.33
C TYR A 69 -0.99 -12.94 -15.89
N SER A 70 -0.80 -14.24 -16.13
CA SER A 70 -1.92 -15.12 -16.45
C SER A 70 -2.93 -15.16 -15.30
N LYS A 71 -4.17 -15.57 -15.61
CA LYS A 71 -5.23 -15.69 -14.59
C LYS A 71 -4.81 -16.60 -13.42
N HIS A 72 -4.16 -17.72 -13.73
CA HIS A 72 -3.68 -18.68 -12.73
C HIS A 72 -2.59 -18.08 -11.83
N GLU A 73 -1.59 -17.43 -12.42
CA GLU A 73 -0.53 -16.75 -11.66
C GLU A 73 -1.08 -15.63 -10.78
N ARG A 74 -2.03 -14.84 -11.29
CA ARG A 74 -2.68 -13.78 -10.51
C ARG A 74 -3.39 -14.34 -9.28
N GLU A 75 -4.14 -15.43 -9.42
CA GLU A 75 -4.82 -16.09 -8.30
C GLU A 75 -3.81 -16.63 -7.27
N ASN A 76 -2.69 -17.22 -7.73
CA ASN A 76 -1.62 -17.68 -6.86
C ASN A 76 -0.96 -16.53 -6.09
N ILE A 77 -0.63 -15.43 -6.77
CA ILE A 77 -0.05 -14.22 -6.16
C ILE A 77 -0.99 -13.65 -5.08
N LEU A 78 -2.28 -13.52 -5.40
CA LEU A 78 -3.28 -13.03 -4.46
C LEU A 78 -3.42 -13.95 -3.23
N THR A 79 -3.34 -15.27 -3.44
CA THR A 79 -3.40 -16.26 -2.36
C THR A 79 -2.19 -16.15 -1.43
N ILE A 80 -0.98 -16.01 -2.00
CA ILE A 80 0.25 -15.79 -1.22
C ILE A 80 0.13 -14.54 -0.35
N PHE A 81 -0.35 -13.44 -0.92
CA PHE A 81 -0.54 -12.19 -0.19
C PHE A 81 -1.56 -12.32 0.94
N LYS A 82 -2.73 -12.90 0.68
CA LYS A 82 -3.77 -13.13 1.69
C LYS A 82 -3.25 -13.97 2.85
N ASN A 83 -2.57 -15.07 2.53
CA ASN A 83 -2.00 -15.97 3.54
C ASN A 83 -0.87 -15.29 4.34
N GLY A 84 -0.05 -14.47 3.68
CA GLY A 84 1.02 -13.71 4.32
C GLY A 84 0.47 -12.73 5.35
N ILE A 85 -0.54 -11.94 4.98
CA ILE A 85 -1.15 -10.96 5.89
C ILE A 85 -1.92 -11.66 7.01
N ALA A 86 -2.67 -12.73 6.71
CA ALA A 86 -3.36 -13.50 7.72
C ALA A 86 -2.41 -14.09 8.79
N LYS A 87 -1.19 -14.48 8.39
CA LYS A 87 -0.12 -14.88 9.32
C LYS A 87 0.42 -13.69 10.10
N LEU A 88 0.69 -12.57 9.43
CA LEU A 88 1.20 -11.34 10.06
C LEU A 88 0.25 -10.84 11.16
N THR A 89 -1.06 -10.85 10.94
CA THR A 89 -2.07 -10.45 11.94
C THR A 89 -2.03 -11.28 13.23
N ARG A 90 -1.51 -12.51 13.18
CA ARG A 90 -1.42 -13.41 14.34
C ARG A 90 -0.12 -13.21 15.13
N LEU A 91 0.89 -12.56 14.54
CA LEU A 91 2.17 -12.33 15.19
C LEU A 91 2.08 -11.08 16.08
N ARG A 92 2.57 -11.19 17.33
CA ARG A 92 2.67 -10.07 18.25
C ARG A 92 4.07 -10.03 18.86
N HIS A 93 4.90 -9.12 18.33
CA HIS A 93 6.27 -8.93 18.80
C HIS A 93 6.71 -7.48 18.54
N PRO A 94 7.47 -6.83 19.44
CA PRO A 94 7.90 -5.43 19.26
C PRO A 94 8.69 -5.16 17.97
N SER A 95 9.39 -6.17 17.45
CA SER A 95 10.18 -6.08 16.21
C SER A 95 9.43 -6.58 14.96
N ILE A 96 8.13 -6.83 15.06
CA ILE A 96 7.29 -7.27 13.93
C ILE A 96 6.19 -6.25 13.73
N LEU A 97 6.00 -5.85 12.46
CA LEU A 97 4.96 -4.89 12.06
C LEU A 97 3.58 -5.37 12.54
N THR A 98 2.93 -4.54 13.36
CA THR A 98 1.65 -4.88 13.96
C THR A 98 0.49 -4.45 13.06
N VAL A 99 -0.35 -5.42 12.69
CA VAL A 99 -1.59 -5.18 11.93
C VAL A 99 -2.69 -4.69 12.87
N GLN A 100 -3.21 -3.49 12.60
CA GLN A 100 -4.30 -2.86 13.36
C GLN A 100 -5.67 -3.19 12.75
N GLN A 101 -5.77 -3.30 11.43
CA GLN A 101 -6.96 -3.77 10.71
C GLN A 101 -6.55 -4.85 9.73
N SER A 102 -7.23 -5.99 9.81
CA SER A 102 -6.99 -7.15 8.94
C SER A 102 -7.22 -6.83 7.46
N LEU A 103 -6.77 -7.75 6.62
CA LEU A 103 -6.94 -7.65 5.17
C LEU A 103 -8.41 -7.65 4.77
N GLU A 104 -8.78 -6.64 4.00
CA GLU A 104 -10.05 -6.52 3.31
C GLU A 104 -9.84 -6.58 1.81
N GLU A 105 -10.70 -7.34 1.13
CA GLU A 105 -10.66 -7.51 -0.32
C GLU A 105 -11.84 -6.81 -0.97
N SER A 106 -11.55 -6.02 -2.01
CA SER A 106 -12.56 -5.50 -2.93
C SER A 106 -12.36 -6.10 -4.33
N ARG A 107 -13.26 -5.77 -5.26
CA ARG A 107 -13.13 -6.19 -6.67
C ARG A 107 -11.79 -5.75 -7.28
N GLU A 108 -11.32 -4.57 -6.90
CA GLU A 108 -10.18 -3.91 -7.52
C GLU A 108 -8.90 -3.95 -6.67
N SER A 109 -8.99 -4.32 -5.39
CA SER A 109 -7.84 -4.21 -4.47
C SER A 109 -7.84 -5.19 -3.31
N LEU A 110 -6.67 -5.31 -2.67
CA LEU A 110 -6.52 -5.77 -1.29
C LEU A 110 -6.00 -4.60 -0.46
N ALA A 111 -6.50 -4.44 0.77
CA ALA A 111 -5.98 -3.44 1.69
C ALA A 111 -5.98 -3.93 3.13
N PHE A 112 -5.04 -3.44 3.94
CA PHE A 112 -4.99 -3.65 5.39
C PHE A 112 -4.35 -2.44 6.05
N ALA A 113 -4.49 -2.31 7.37
CA ALA A 113 -3.88 -1.21 8.12
C ALA A 113 -2.96 -1.71 9.24
N THR A 114 -1.88 -0.99 9.47
CA THR A 114 -0.87 -1.27 10.50
C THR A 114 -0.60 -0.03 11.34
N GLU A 115 0.25 -0.19 12.34
CA GLU A 115 0.93 0.94 12.98
C GLU A 115 1.59 1.88 11.95
N PRO A 116 1.84 3.16 12.29
CA PRO A 116 2.48 4.11 11.39
C PRO A 116 3.81 3.59 10.83
N VAL A 117 3.95 3.65 9.50
CA VAL A 117 5.16 3.25 8.79
C VAL A 117 5.74 4.48 8.12
N PHE A 118 7.02 4.73 8.39
CA PHE A 118 7.77 5.82 7.76
C PHE A 118 8.14 5.49 6.31
N ALA A 119 8.86 4.38 6.11
CA ALA A 119 9.31 3.92 4.81
C ALA A 119 9.62 2.42 4.84
N SER A 120 9.70 1.80 3.65
CA SER A 120 10.33 0.48 3.53
C SER A 120 11.84 0.61 3.35
N LEU A 121 12.59 -0.40 3.79
CA LEU A 121 14.04 -0.44 3.55
C LEU A 121 14.38 -0.34 2.06
N ALA A 122 13.60 -0.98 1.20
CA ALA A 122 13.79 -0.91 -0.24
C ALA A 122 13.70 0.53 -0.76
N ASN A 123 12.75 1.33 -0.26
CA ASN A 123 12.63 2.74 -0.67
C ASN A 123 13.78 3.59 -0.13
N ILE A 124 14.28 3.31 1.08
CA ILE A 124 15.47 3.98 1.64
C ILE A 124 16.70 3.67 0.79
N LEU A 125 16.84 2.44 0.29
CA LEU A 125 17.93 2.02 -0.60
C LEU A 125 17.78 2.52 -2.05
N GLY A 126 16.75 3.33 -2.35
CA GLY A 126 16.55 3.95 -3.66
C GLY A 126 15.67 3.15 -4.62
N CYS A 127 15.08 2.03 -4.21
CA CYS A 127 14.08 1.33 -5.02
C CYS A 127 12.75 2.09 -4.98
N THR A 128 12.42 2.79 -6.06
CA THR A 128 11.22 3.65 -6.15
C THR A 128 10.11 3.06 -7.02
N GLU A 129 10.06 1.73 -7.19
CA GLU A 129 8.94 1.11 -7.92
C GLU A 129 7.63 1.30 -7.13
N ASN A 130 6.55 1.65 -7.83
CA ASN A 130 5.24 1.97 -7.26
C ASN A 130 5.25 3.07 -6.17
N MET A 131 6.28 3.91 -6.12
CA MET A 131 6.36 5.09 -5.24
C MET A 131 5.66 6.32 -5.82
N PRO A 132 5.30 7.33 -5.00
CA PRO A 132 4.87 8.61 -5.54
C PRO A 132 6.03 9.31 -6.27
N ILE A 133 5.68 10.09 -7.29
CA ILE A 133 6.62 10.88 -8.08
C ILE A 133 6.18 12.35 -7.96
N PRO A 134 6.99 13.24 -7.37
CA PRO A 134 8.34 13.02 -6.87
C PRO A 134 8.37 12.17 -5.57
N PRO A 135 9.50 11.49 -5.26
CA PRO A 135 9.64 10.74 -4.02
C PRO A 135 9.39 11.60 -2.77
N PRO A 136 8.85 11.01 -1.68
CA PRO A 136 8.56 11.75 -0.46
C PRO A 136 9.81 12.46 0.07
N LYS A 137 9.65 13.73 0.50
CA LYS A 137 10.76 14.55 1.00
C LYS A 137 11.49 13.90 2.18
N ALA A 138 10.77 13.07 2.94
CA ALA A 138 11.28 12.31 4.07
C ALA A 138 12.44 11.38 3.69
N LEU A 139 12.45 10.82 2.48
CA LEU A 139 13.51 9.90 2.02
C LEU A 139 14.81 10.61 1.59
N LYS A 140 14.76 11.91 1.30
CA LYS A 140 15.95 12.68 0.87
C LYS A 140 16.84 13.14 2.03
N LYS A 141 16.44 12.87 3.27
CA LYS A 141 17.06 13.39 4.49
C LYS A 141 17.78 12.32 5.33
N LEU A 142 17.86 11.08 4.83
CA LEU A 142 18.68 10.00 5.39
C LEU A 142 20.02 9.94 4.65
#